data_AF-A0A661KDG3-F1
#
_entry.id   AF-A0A661KDG3-F1
#
_cell.length_a   1.000
_cell.length_b   1.000
_cell.length_c   1.000
_cell.angle_alpha   90.00
_cell.angle_beta   90.00
_cell.angle_gamma   90.00
#
_symmetry.space_group_name_H-M   'P 1'
#
loop_
_entity.id
_entity.type
_entity.pdbx_description
1 polymer ?
#
loop_
_entity_poly.entity_id
_entity_poly.type
_entity_poly.pdbx_seq_one_letter_code
_entity_poly.pdbx_strand_id
1 'polypeptide(L)'
;MTSPLRITDTTFRDGHQSILATRLRTEDMVPIAPEMDKVGFHSMEVWGGATFDVCLRFLNEDPWEKLQTLRKLMPHTPLQMLLRGQNLVGYRNYPDDVGIARTMKDILTYALYPQTGLEFLKKKYAMRK
;
A
#
# COMPACT_ATOMS: atom_id res chain seq x y z
N MET A 1 -12.03 19.19 -28.80
CA MET A 1 -11.57 19.73 -27.50
C MET A 1 -10.47 18.81 -26.98
N THR A 2 -9.33 19.35 -26.58
CA THR A 2 -8.26 18.55 -25.95
C THR A 2 -8.64 18.26 -24.51
N SER A 3 -8.42 17.02 -24.05
CA SER A 3 -8.66 16.67 -22.64
C SER A 3 -7.58 17.33 -21.77
N PRO A 4 -7.94 17.91 -20.60
CA PRO A 4 -6.95 18.45 -19.68
C PRO A 4 -5.91 17.40 -19.24
N LEU A 5 -4.67 17.83 -19.01
CA LEU A 5 -3.63 16.96 -18.45
C LEU A 5 -4.05 16.50 -17.05
N ARG A 6 -3.91 15.20 -16.80
CA ARG A 6 -4.19 14.57 -15.51
C ARG A 6 -2.89 14.38 -14.74
N ILE A 7 -2.87 14.79 -13.47
CA ILE A 7 -1.67 14.78 -12.62
C ILE A 7 -1.87 13.78 -11.48
N THR A 8 -0.88 12.92 -11.27
CA THR A 8 -0.76 12.07 -10.09
C THR A 8 0.33 12.63 -9.18
N ASP A 9 -0.03 12.96 -7.94
CA ASP A 9 0.95 13.37 -6.93
C ASP A 9 1.58 12.14 -6.27
N THR A 10 2.91 12.18 -6.06
CA THR A 10 3.70 11.06 -5.51
C THR A 10 4.36 11.39 -4.18
N THR A 11 3.97 12.51 -3.55
CA THR A 11 4.61 13.05 -2.36
C THR A 11 4.61 12.06 -1.20
N PHE A 12 3.52 11.32 -0.99
CA PHE A 12 3.36 10.34 0.09
C PHE A 12 3.92 8.93 -0.22
N ARG A 13 4.49 8.69 -1.41
CA ARG A 13 5.14 7.42 -1.76
C ARG A 13 6.49 7.63 -2.42
N ASP A 14 6.53 7.88 -3.72
CA ASP A 14 7.80 7.91 -4.48
C ASP A 14 8.68 9.11 -4.12
N GLY A 15 8.09 10.23 -3.73
CA GLY A 15 8.80 11.43 -3.30
C GLY A 15 9.76 11.12 -2.16
N HIS A 16 9.24 10.84 -0.97
CA HIS A 16 10.09 10.53 0.19
C HIS A 16 10.84 9.19 0.06
N GLN A 17 10.37 8.25 -0.77
CA GLN A 17 11.17 7.06 -1.10
C GLN A 17 12.48 7.44 -1.82
N SER A 18 12.43 8.42 -2.72
CA SER A 18 13.59 8.86 -3.51
C SER A 18 14.53 9.79 -2.74
N ILE A 19 13.99 10.69 -1.91
CA ILE A 19 14.81 11.74 -1.26
C ILE A 19 15.04 11.55 0.24
N LEU A 20 14.26 10.68 0.91
CA LEU A 20 14.30 10.50 2.37
C LEU A 20 14.29 9.03 2.79
N ALA A 21 14.76 8.12 1.92
CA ALA A 21 14.84 6.68 2.20
C ALA A 21 13.53 6.08 2.78
N THR A 22 12.40 6.60 2.29
CA THR A 22 11.05 6.17 2.66
C THR A 22 10.66 6.45 4.12
N ARG A 23 11.29 7.43 4.79
CA ARG A 23 11.13 7.67 6.23
C ARG A 23 10.04 8.66 6.64
N LEU A 24 9.17 9.09 5.72
CA LEU A 24 8.04 9.95 6.07
C LEU A 24 7.02 9.18 6.92
N ARG A 25 6.75 9.67 8.14
CA ARG A 25 5.85 9.03 9.11
C ARG A 25 4.40 9.38 8.84
N THR A 26 3.49 8.56 9.37
CA THR A 26 2.05 8.81 9.26
C THR A 26 1.65 10.13 9.91
N GLU A 27 2.26 10.45 11.06
CA GLU A 27 1.99 11.69 11.81
C GLU A 27 2.30 12.97 11.02
N ASP A 28 3.29 12.92 10.11
CA ASP A 28 3.66 14.05 9.26
C ASP A 28 2.74 14.19 8.03
N MET A 29 2.15 13.08 7.57
CA MET A 29 1.21 13.07 6.44
C MET A 29 -0.17 13.58 6.83
N VAL A 30 -0.65 13.20 8.03
CA VAL A 30 -2.03 13.44 8.49
C VAL A 30 -2.45 14.92 8.45
N PRO A 31 -1.64 15.89 8.92
CA PRO A 31 -2.06 17.29 8.96
C PRO A 31 -2.38 17.90 7.60
N ILE A 32 -1.69 17.48 6.54
CA ILE A 32 -1.83 18.04 5.19
C ILE A 32 -2.76 17.21 4.29
N ALA A 33 -3.04 15.94 4.64
CA ALA A 33 -3.84 15.04 3.82
C ALA A 33 -5.23 15.61 3.42
N PRO A 34 -6.00 16.27 4.30
CA PRO A 34 -7.30 16.84 3.90
C PRO A 34 -7.20 17.97 2.87
N GLU A 35 -6.10 18.74 2.86
CA GLU A 35 -5.88 19.78 1.85
C GLU A 35 -5.43 19.18 0.53
N MET A 36 -4.57 18.15 0.57
CA MET A 36 -4.18 17.40 -0.63
C MET A 36 -5.40 16.79 -1.35
N ASP A 37 -6.41 16.35 -0.60
CA ASP A 37 -7.65 15.79 -1.16
C ASP A 37 -8.48 16.81 -1.96
N LYS A 38 -8.36 18.10 -1.65
CA LYS A 38 -9.12 19.18 -2.29
C LYS A 38 -8.48 19.67 -3.60
N VAL A 39 -7.24 19.29 -3.89
CA VAL A 39 -6.48 19.79 -5.05
C VAL A 39 -7.09 19.33 -6.38
N GLY A 40 -7.73 18.16 -6.40
CA GLY A 40 -8.31 17.58 -7.63
C GLY A 40 -7.31 16.78 -8.47
N PHE A 41 -6.35 16.12 -7.83
CA PHE A 41 -5.44 15.20 -8.50
C PHE A 41 -6.20 14.05 -9.19
N HIS A 42 -5.64 13.54 -10.28
CA HIS A 42 -6.14 12.32 -10.91
C HIS A 42 -6.07 11.13 -9.95
N SER A 43 -4.95 11.05 -9.21
CA SER A 43 -4.78 10.14 -8.10
C SER A 43 -3.65 10.64 -7.21
N MET A 44 -3.54 10.08 -6.01
CA MET A 44 -2.38 10.26 -5.15
C MET A 44 -1.75 8.92 -4.86
N GLU A 45 -0.46 8.81 -5.14
CA GLU A 45 0.30 7.63 -4.84
C GLU A 45 0.78 7.67 -3.38
N VAL A 46 0.25 6.75 -2.58
CA VAL A 46 0.42 6.78 -1.11
C VAL A 46 0.89 5.45 -0.52
N TRP A 47 1.04 4.41 -1.35
CA TRP A 47 1.28 3.05 -0.86
C TRP A 47 2.05 2.15 -1.82
N GLY A 48 2.47 0.99 -1.33
CA GLY A 48 3.31 0.05 -2.09
C GLY A 48 4.76 0.52 -2.21
N GLY A 49 5.49 0.01 -3.20
CA GLY A 49 6.94 0.24 -3.27
C GLY A 49 7.64 -0.20 -1.98
N ALA A 50 8.55 0.64 -1.47
CA ALA A 50 9.27 0.36 -0.22
C ALA A 50 8.48 0.71 1.05
N THR A 51 7.35 1.44 0.93
CA THR A 51 6.61 1.94 2.11
C THR A 51 6.14 0.81 3.01
N PHE A 52 5.75 -0.33 2.42
CA PHE A 52 5.27 -1.47 3.17
C PHE A 52 6.34 -2.04 4.13
N ASP A 53 7.52 -2.37 3.61
CA ASP A 53 8.63 -2.90 4.40
C ASP A 53 9.13 -1.86 5.41
N VAL A 54 9.23 -0.60 5.01
CA VAL A 54 9.81 0.46 5.86
C VAL A 54 8.89 0.83 7.03
N CYS A 55 7.56 0.80 6.85
CA CYS A 55 6.60 0.98 7.95
C CYS A 55 6.89 -0.02 9.07
N LEU A 56 6.99 -1.31 8.71
CA LEU A 56 7.20 -2.40 9.67
C LEU A 56 8.62 -2.40 10.24
N ARG A 57 9.63 -2.28 9.38
CA ARG A 57 11.04 -2.49 9.75
C ARG A 57 11.66 -1.31 10.48
N PHE A 58 11.26 -0.09 10.15
CA PHE A 58 11.98 1.11 10.58
C PHE A 58 11.14 2.17 11.27
N LEU A 59 9.84 2.25 10.96
CA LEU A 59 8.97 3.28 11.53
C LEU A 59 8.16 2.76 12.73
N ASN A 60 8.08 1.44 12.90
CA ASN A 60 7.20 0.77 13.86
C ASN A 60 5.73 1.17 13.65
N GLU A 61 5.30 1.20 12.38
CA GLU A 61 3.95 1.55 11.95
C GLU A 61 3.30 0.38 11.21
N ASP A 62 1.98 0.22 11.35
CA ASP A 62 1.22 -0.70 10.52
C ASP A 62 0.94 -0.04 9.14
N PRO A 63 1.46 -0.58 8.02
CA PRO A 63 1.19 -0.04 6.70
C PRO A 63 -0.29 -0.06 6.32
N TRP A 64 -1.11 -0.95 6.91
CA TRP A 64 -2.55 -0.99 6.71
C TRP A 64 -3.27 0.14 7.43
N GLU A 65 -2.86 0.45 8.66
CA GLU A 65 -3.41 1.56 9.44
C GLU A 65 -3.10 2.90 8.76
N LYS A 66 -1.88 3.07 8.23
CA LYS A 66 -1.51 4.22 7.40
C LYS A 66 -2.47 4.39 6.22
N LEU A 67 -2.71 3.32 5.45
CA LEU A 67 -3.61 3.36 4.29
C LEU A 67 -5.06 3.69 4.70
N GLN A 68 -5.57 3.09 5.77
CA GLN A 68 -6.92 3.36 6.28
C GLN A 68 -7.07 4.80 6.77
N THR A 69 -6.05 5.33 7.44
CA THR A 69 -6.03 6.71 7.93
C THR A 69 -6.07 7.69 6.76
N LEU A 70 -5.22 7.51 5.76
CA LEU A 70 -5.23 8.33 4.55
C LEU A 70 -6.55 8.23 3.79
N ARG A 71 -7.15 7.02 3.66
CA ARG A 71 -8.46 6.84 3.02
C ARG A 71 -9.59 7.59 3.72
N LYS A 72 -9.54 7.70 5.05
CA LYS A 72 -10.51 8.47 5.86
C LYS A 72 -10.32 9.98 5.66
N LEU A 73 -9.07 10.44 5.61
CA LEU A 73 -8.73 11.87 5.46
C LEU A 73 -8.85 12.38 4.02
N MET A 74 -8.73 11.49 3.04
CA MET A 74 -8.78 11.80 1.62
C MET A 74 -9.91 11.05 0.91
N PRO A 75 -11.19 11.35 1.21
CA PRO A 75 -12.34 10.65 0.65
C PRO A 75 -12.61 10.93 -0.83
N HIS A 76 -12.05 11.97 -1.45
CA HIS A 76 -12.40 12.37 -2.81
C HIS A 76 -11.36 11.93 -3.86
N THR A 77 -10.09 11.84 -3.47
CA THR A 77 -8.99 11.50 -4.37
C THR A 77 -8.79 9.98 -4.44
N PRO A 78 -8.63 9.40 -5.65
CA PRO A 78 -8.23 8.00 -5.80
C PRO A 78 -6.84 7.76 -5.20
N LEU A 79 -6.73 6.77 -4.30
CA LEU A 79 -5.42 6.36 -3.75
C LEU A 79 -4.80 5.32 -4.68
N GLN A 80 -3.56 5.57 -5.11
CA GLN A 80 -2.78 4.71 -5.98
C GLN A 80 -1.67 4.02 -5.19
N MET A 81 -1.28 2.82 -5.64
CA MET A 81 -0.10 2.10 -5.15
C MET A 81 0.80 1.63 -6.29
N LEU A 82 2.09 1.49 -6.00
CA LEU A 82 3.02 0.73 -6.82
C LEU A 82 3.06 -0.73 -6.38
N LEU A 83 2.74 -1.65 -7.29
CA LEU A 83 2.81 -3.10 -7.09
C LEU A 83 3.80 -3.74 -8.09
N ARG A 84 4.71 -4.59 -7.61
CA ARG A 84 5.80 -5.18 -8.42
C ARG A 84 5.43 -6.54 -9.02
N GLY A 85 4.29 -6.65 -9.69
CA GLY A 85 3.84 -7.90 -10.31
C GLY A 85 3.86 -9.08 -9.33
N GLN A 86 4.51 -10.19 -9.71
CA GLN A 86 4.62 -11.40 -8.89
C GLN A 86 5.44 -11.20 -7.59
N ASN A 87 6.23 -10.13 -7.49
CA ASN A 87 6.92 -9.76 -6.24
C ASN A 87 6.02 -8.99 -5.27
N LEU A 88 4.85 -8.52 -5.71
CA LEU A 88 3.94 -7.71 -4.89
C LEU A 88 4.67 -6.51 -4.25
N VAL A 89 4.83 -6.50 -2.93
CA VAL A 89 5.61 -5.52 -2.15
C VAL A 89 6.88 -6.11 -1.53
N GLY A 90 7.21 -7.35 -1.88
CA GLY A 90 8.38 -8.08 -1.39
C GLY A 90 9.58 -8.03 -2.35
N TYR A 91 10.58 -8.83 -2.02
CA TYR A 91 11.87 -8.91 -2.74
C TYR A 91 12.07 -10.23 -3.49
N ARG A 92 11.09 -11.14 -3.47
CA ARG A 92 11.12 -12.44 -4.15
C ARG A 92 9.77 -12.70 -4.82
N ASN A 93 9.79 -13.47 -5.89
CA ASN A 93 8.57 -13.88 -6.57
C ASN A 93 7.76 -14.75 -5.62
N TYR A 94 6.49 -14.43 -5.46
CA TYR A 94 5.55 -15.29 -4.75
C TYR A 94 4.98 -16.32 -5.71
N PRO A 95 4.84 -17.58 -5.27
CA PRO A 95 4.29 -18.64 -6.10
C PRO A 95 2.83 -18.34 -6.47
N ASP A 96 2.40 -18.84 -7.64
CA ASP A 96 1.05 -18.61 -8.18
C ASP A 96 -0.05 -19.33 -7.37
N ASP A 97 0.33 -20.27 -6.50
CA ASP A 97 -0.55 -21.02 -5.59
C ASP A 97 -1.15 -20.18 -4.44
N VAL A 98 -1.01 -18.86 -4.53
CA VAL A 98 -1.88 -17.85 -3.90
C VAL A 98 -3.36 -18.02 -4.30
N GLY A 99 -3.76 -19.09 -5.01
CA GLY A 99 -5.14 -19.45 -5.32
C GLY A 99 -6.11 -19.56 -4.13
N ILE A 100 -5.61 -19.56 -2.88
CA ILE A 100 -6.44 -19.46 -1.66
C ILE A 100 -6.78 -18.00 -1.30
N ALA A 101 -5.94 -17.04 -1.70
CA ALA A 101 -6.16 -15.64 -1.41
C ALA A 101 -7.32 -15.09 -2.24
N ARG A 102 -8.28 -14.45 -1.57
CA ARG A 102 -9.46 -13.85 -2.24
C ARG A 102 -9.45 -12.33 -2.22
N THR A 103 -8.54 -11.73 -1.46
CA THR A 103 -8.42 -10.28 -1.29
C THR A 103 -6.96 -9.86 -1.37
N MET A 104 -6.70 -8.58 -1.70
CA MET A 104 -5.35 -8.02 -1.66
C MET A 104 -4.69 -8.18 -0.28
N LYS A 105 -5.49 -8.12 0.80
CA LYS A 105 -5.01 -8.37 2.16
C LYS A 105 -4.54 -9.81 2.35
N ASP A 106 -5.19 -10.79 1.72
CA ASP A 106 -4.76 -12.19 1.78
C ASP A 106 -3.45 -12.40 1.00
N ILE A 107 -3.38 -11.83 -0.21
CA ILE A 107 -2.19 -11.85 -1.06
C ILE A 107 -0.99 -11.29 -0.29
N LEU A 108 -1.17 -10.13 0.34
CA LEU A 108 -0.11 -9.49 1.11
C LEU A 108 0.19 -10.21 2.43
N THR A 109 -0.80 -10.79 3.10
CA THR A 109 -0.56 -11.63 4.30
C THR A 109 0.28 -12.85 3.97
N TYR A 110 -0.04 -13.54 2.87
CA TYR A 110 0.75 -14.66 2.37
C TYR A 110 2.14 -14.22 1.92
N ALA A 111 2.24 -13.10 1.20
CA ALA A 111 3.51 -12.57 0.74
C ALA A 111 4.48 -12.31 1.90
N LEU A 112 4.01 -11.68 2.96
CA LEU A 112 4.86 -11.32 4.09
C LEU A 112 5.23 -12.53 4.96
N TYR A 113 4.31 -13.50 5.06
CA TYR A 113 4.45 -14.67 5.92
C TYR A 113 4.07 -15.92 5.12
N PRO A 114 4.90 -16.41 4.19
CA PRO A 114 4.49 -17.50 3.30
C PRO A 114 4.13 -18.79 4.04
N GLN A 115 4.85 -19.13 5.11
CA GLN A 115 4.55 -20.31 5.92
C GLN A 115 3.30 -20.11 6.80
N THR A 116 3.26 -19.05 7.60
CA THR A 116 2.17 -18.80 8.57
C THR A 116 0.89 -18.28 7.90
N GLY A 117 1.05 -17.46 6.87
CA GLY A 117 0.00 -16.88 6.06
C GLY A 117 -0.79 -17.94 5.29
N LEU A 118 -0.13 -18.97 4.76
CA LEU A 118 -0.84 -20.09 4.12
C LEU A 118 -1.79 -20.79 5.09
N GLU A 119 -1.31 -21.13 6.30
CA GLU A 119 -2.12 -21.79 7.32
C GLU A 119 -3.24 -20.86 7.84
N PHE A 120 -2.96 -19.57 8.00
CA PHE A 120 -3.96 -18.55 8.32
C PHE A 120 -5.06 -18.51 7.25
N LEU A 121 -4.70 -18.49 5.97
CA LEU A 121 -5.66 -18.42 4.85
C LEU A 121 -6.48 -19.70 4.73
N LYS A 122 -5.87 -20.88 4.90
CA LYS A 122 -6.60 -22.16 4.96
C LYS A 122 -7.65 -22.15 6.08
N LYS A 123 -7.30 -21.66 7.27
CA LYS A 123 -8.24 -21.54 8.39
C LYS A 123 -9.33 -20.51 8.11
N LYS A 124 -8.97 -19.33 7.60
CA LYS A 124 -9.90 -18.24 7.25
C LYS A 124 -10.96 -18.69 6.25
N TYR A 125 -10.58 -19.49 5.26
CA TYR A 125 -11.49 -19.98 4.21
C TYR A 125 -11.99 -21.41 4.44
N ALA A 126 -11.84 -21.95 5.65
CA ALA A 126 -12.29 -23.28 6.04
C ALA A 126 -11.84 -24.41 5.09
N MET A 127 -10.65 -24.27 4.49
CA MET A 127 -10.07 -25.29 3.63
C MET A 127 -9.40 -26.33 4.52
N ARG A 128 -9.95 -27.55 4.54
CA ARG A 128 -9.39 -28.67 5.30
C ARG A 128 -8.04 -29.09 4.70
N LYS A 129 -7.14 -29.53 5.59
CA LYS A 129 -5.86 -30.17 5.24
C LYS A 129 -6.10 -31.40 4.36
#